data_AF-A0A2E1JMW0-F1
#
_entry.id   AF-A0A2E1JMW0-F1
#
_cell.length_a   1.000
_cell.length_b   1.000
_cell.length_c   1.000
_cell.angle_alpha   90.00
_cell.angle_beta   90.00
_cell.angle_gamma   90.00
#
_symmetry.space_group_name_H-M   'P 1'
#
loop_
_entity.id
_entity.type
_entity.pdbx_description
1 polymer ?
#
loop_
_entity_poly.entity_id
_entity_poly.type
_entity_poly.pdbx_seq_one_letter_code
_entity_poly.pdbx_strand_id
1 'polypeptide(L)'
;MGIGSRLFLIIFISLGLGIFVSYIIAERDITDTFQKHIINELQNQASLLVEVVDEVDSIGDLNEADSLADRLGSASNSRVTLILSDGNVIGDSDVDTQNINDMDNHANRPEVQDAFLKGRGWSIRYSDTVKQQQMYYAILDNNNV
;
A
#
# COMPACT_ATOMS: atom_id res chain seq x y z
N MET A 1 54.21 -13.01 -13.93
CA MET A 1 53.66 -12.13 -12.87
C MET A 1 54.41 -12.40 -11.57
N GLY A 2 54.95 -11.35 -10.94
CA GLY A 2 55.62 -11.48 -9.63
C GLY A 2 54.63 -11.81 -8.52
N ILE A 3 55.13 -12.39 -7.42
CA ILE A 3 54.35 -12.78 -6.23
C ILE A 3 53.52 -11.60 -5.69
N GLY A 4 54.07 -10.38 -5.66
CA GLY A 4 53.35 -9.18 -5.20
C GLY A 4 52.11 -8.85 -6.04
N SER A 5 52.17 -9.01 -7.36
CA SER A 5 51.02 -8.76 -8.25
C SER A 5 49.91 -9.80 -8.06
N ARG A 6 50.28 -11.06 -7.77
CA ARG A 6 49.30 -12.12 -7.46
C ARG A 6 48.62 -11.88 -6.12
N LEU A 7 49.39 -11.54 -5.09
CA LEU A 7 48.85 -11.19 -3.76
C LEU A 7 47.93 -9.97 -3.84
N PHE A 8 48.33 -8.93 -4.58
CA PHE A 8 47.52 -7.74 -4.79
C PHE A 8 46.17 -8.08 -5.43
N LEU A 9 46.14 -8.90 -6.48
CA LEU A 9 44.90 -9.29 -7.15
C LEU A 9 43.98 -10.12 -6.24
N ILE A 10 44.53 -11.05 -5.46
CA ILE A 10 43.72 -11.86 -4.53
C ILE A 10 43.06 -10.95 -3.48
N ILE A 11 43.83 -10.04 -2.88
CA ILE A 11 43.30 -9.09 -1.90
C ILE A 11 42.24 -8.19 -2.54
N PHE A 12 42.52 -7.63 -3.71
CA PHE A 12 41.61 -6.75 -4.43
C PHE A 12 40.28 -7.44 -4.77
N ILE A 13 40.33 -8.67 -5.30
CA ILE A 13 39.13 -9.47 -5.61
C ILE A 13 38.38 -9.81 -4.34
N SER A 14 39.08 -10.20 -3.26
CA SER A 14 38.44 -10.56 -1.99
C SER A 14 37.68 -9.37 -1.36
N LEU A 15 38.26 -8.17 -1.41
CA LEU A 15 37.62 -6.94 -0.95
C LEU A 15 36.44 -6.55 -1.83
N GLY A 16 36.61 -6.61 -3.16
CA GLY A 16 35.55 -6.31 -4.11
C GLY A 16 34.35 -7.24 -3.94
N LEU A 17 34.59 -8.55 -3.76
CA LEU A 17 33.55 -9.53 -3.50
C LEU A 17 32.83 -9.27 -2.17
N GLY A 18 33.58 -8.92 -1.11
CA GLY A 18 33.00 -8.58 0.18
C GLY A 18 32.06 -7.37 0.11
N ILE A 19 32.50 -6.30 -0.56
CA ILE A 19 31.68 -5.10 -0.77
C ILE A 19 30.44 -5.44 -1.61
N PHE A 20 30.61 -6.21 -2.69
CA PHE A 20 29.51 -6.58 -3.56
C PHE A 20 28.44 -7.41 -2.84
N VAL A 21 28.85 -8.42 -2.08
CA VAL A 21 27.92 -9.23 -1.27
C VAL A 21 27.24 -8.38 -0.20
N SER A 22 27.99 -7.52 0.49
CA SER A 22 27.43 -6.60 1.49
C SER A 22 26.42 -5.63 0.89
N TYR A 23 26.65 -5.14 -0.32
CA TYR A 23 25.73 -4.26 -1.04
C TYR A 23 24.41 -4.97 -1.34
N ILE A 24 24.46 -6.20 -1.88
CA ILE A 24 23.25 -6.98 -2.20
C ILE A 24 22.41 -7.28 -0.95
N ILE A 25 23.06 -7.62 0.17
CA ILE A 25 22.35 -7.86 1.44
C ILE A 25 21.71 -6.57 1.94
N ALA A 26 22.47 -5.46 1.96
CA ALA A 26 21.96 -4.18 2.43
C ALA A 26 20.76 -3.70 1.60
N GLU A 27 20.85 -3.75 0.27
CA GLU A 27 19.76 -3.33 -0.62
C GLU A 27 18.46 -4.12 -0.37
N ARG A 28 18.58 -5.44 -0.22
CA ARG A 28 17.44 -6.30 0.09
C ARG A 28 16.85 -6.01 1.47
N ASP A 29 17.68 -5.97 2.50
CA ASP A 29 17.23 -5.75 3.89
C ASP A 29 16.58 -4.38 4.06
N ILE A 30 17.14 -3.35 3.41
CA ILE A 30 16.57 -2.00 3.37
C ILE A 30 15.19 -2.04 2.73
N THR A 31 15.07 -2.62 1.53
CA THR A 31 13.79 -2.67 0.80
C THR A 31 12.72 -3.42 1.58
N ASP A 32 13.04 -4.60 2.13
CA ASP A 32 12.11 -5.41 2.92
C ASP A 32 11.66 -4.68 4.20
N THR A 33 12.60 -3.96 4.85
CA THR A 33 12.30 -3.18 6.05
C THR A 33 11.39 -2.00 5.74
N PHE A 34 11.69 -1.23 4.69
CA PHE A 34 10.85 -0.12 4.25
C PHE A 34 9.44 -0.59 3.87
N GLN A 35 9.32 -1.67 3.10
CA GLN A 35 8.02 -2.23 2.73
C GLN A 35 7.20 -2.61 3.96
N LYS A 36 7.79 -3.36 4.91
CA LYS A 36 7.11 -3.72 6.17
C LYS A 36 6.70 -2.50 6.97
N HIS A 37 7.54 -1.46 7.00
CA HIS A 37 7.20 -0.22 7.70
C HIS A 37 5.99 0.47 7.07
N ILE A 38 5.92 0.57 5.74
CA ILE A 38 4.79 1.14 5.03
C ILE A 38 3.52 0.30 5.26
N ILE A 39 3.61 -1.03 5.17
CA ILE A 39 2.46 -1.91 5.43
C ILE A 39 1.93 -1.71 6.85
N ASN A 40 2.81 -1.68 7.85
CA ASN A 40 2.40 -1.48 9.24
C ASN A 40 1.78 -0.10 9.46
N GLU A 41 2.31 0.94 8.84
CA GLU A 41 1.75 2.29 8.91
C GLU A 41 0.36 2.33 8.28
N LEU A 42 0.20 1.82 7.05
CA LEU A 42 -1.09 1.73 6.38
C LEU A 42 -2.10 0.88 7.16
N GLN A 43 -1.64 -0.22 7.76
CA GLN A 43 -2.49 -1.04 8.62
C GLN A 43 -2.96 -0.27 9.85
N ASN A 44 -2.07 0.45 10.54
CA ASN A 44 -2.42 1.21 11.73
C ASN A 44 -3.39 2.35 11.39
N GLN A 45 -3.12 3.07 10.30
CA GLN A 45 -4.02 4.10 9.79
C GLN A 45 -5.39 3.50 9.46
N ALA A 46 -5.44 2.47 8.61
CA ALA A 46 -6.69 1.84 8.21
C ALA A 46 -7.49 1.29 9.40
N SER A 47 -6.82 0.70 10.40
CA SER A 47 -7.49 0.20 11.61
C SER A 47 -8.14 1.32 12.43
N LEU A 48 -7.52 2.50 12.50
CA LEU A 48 -8.12 3.68 13.13
C LEU A 48 -9.28 4.25 12.31
N LEU A 49 -9.18 4.22 10.98
CA LEU A 49 -10.25 4.71 10.11
C LEU A 49 -11.49 3.80 10.17
N VAL A 50 -11.32 2.47 10.27
CA VAL A 50 -12.44 1.53 10.44
C VAL A 50 -13.24 1.83 11.71
N GLU A 51 -12.58 2.11 12.83
CA GLU A 51 -13.27 2.47 14.07
C GLU A 51 -14.16 3.71 13.91
N VAL A 52 -13.72 4.68 13.09
CA VAL A 52 -14.50 5.88 12.79
C VAL A 52 -15.66 5.59 11.84
N VAL A 53 -15.46 4.70 10.87
CA VAL A 53 -16.50 4.30 9.90
C VAL A 53 -17.59 3.48 10.59
N ASP A 54 -17.23 2.57 11.50
CA ASP A 54 -18.18 1.75 12.25
C ASP A 54 -19.08 2.59 13.17
N GLU A 55 -18.61 3.75 13.65
CA GLU A 55 -19.43 4.69 14.44
C GLU A 55 -20.43 5.48 13.55
N VAL A 56 -20.19 5.56 12.24
CA VAL A 56 -21.06 6.20 11.25
C VAL A 56 -22.00 5.15 10.66
N ASP A 57 -22.96 4.71 11.48
CA ASP A 57 -23.93 3.61 11.26
C ASP A 57 -24.87 3.79 10.03
N SER A 58 -24.67 4.82 9.21
CA SER A 58 -25.53 5.12 8.07
C SER A 58 -24.84 6.03 7.06
N ILE A 59 -23.92 5.48 6.27
CA ILE A 59 -23.54 6.09 4.98
C ILE A 59 -24.71 5.83 4.01
N GLY A 60 -25.68 6.73 3.99
CA GLY A 60 -26.91 6.56 3.20
C GLY A 60 -26.83 7.17 1.80
N ASP A 61 -25.91 8.13 1.59
CA ASP A 61 -25.74 8.87 0.35
C ASP A 61 -24.27 8.83 -0.13
N LEU A 62 -24.07 8.77 -1.46
CA LEU A 62 -22.76 8.81 -2.11
C LEU A 62 -21.99 10.07 -1.71
N ASN A 63 -22.67 11.21 -1.55
CA ASN A 63 -22.01 12.46 -1.14
C ASN A 63 -21.44 12.37 0.29
N GLU A 64 -22.11 11.64 1.19
CA GLU A 64 -21.64 11.45 2.57
C GLU A 64 -20.45 10.49 2.61
N ALA A 65 -20.49 9.42 1.82
CA ALA A 65 -19.39 8.47 1.65
C ALA A 65 -18.13 9.17 1.13
N ASP A 66 -18.27 9.95 0.06
CA ASP A 66 -17.15 10.67 -0.57
C ASP A 66 -16.58 11.75 0.35
N SER A 67 -17.46 12.54 0.99
CA SER A 67 -17.03 13.53 1.98
C SER A 67 -16.32 12.89 3.18
N LEU A 68 -16.67 11.65 3.54
CA LEU A 68 -15.96 10.89 4.57
C LEU A 68 -14.59 10.46 4.06
N ALA A 69 -14.51 9.90 2.85
CA ALA A 69 -13.25 9.53 2.21
C ALA A 69 -12.26 10.71 2.16
N ASP A 70 -12.73 11.91 1.75
CA ASP A 70 -11.93 13.14 1.73
C ASP A 70 -11.34 13.51 3.09
N ARG A 71 -12.18 13.45 4.14
CA ARG A 71 -11.73 13.78 5.51
C ARG A 71 -10.73 12.76 6.03
N LEU A 72 -11.00 11.47 5.81
CA LEU A 72 -10.11 10.38 6.23
C LEU A 72 -8.79 10.43 5.46
N GLY A 73 -8.84 10.74 4.15
CA GLY A 73 -7.64 10.89 3.33
C GLY A 73 -6.78 12.08 3.77
N SER A 74 -7.42 13.22 4.04
CA SER A 74 -6.74 14.40 4.60
C SER A 74 -6.11 14.13 5.97
N ALA A 75 -6.81 13.40 6.85
CA ALA A 75 -6.34 13.10 8.20
C ALA A 75 -5.21 12.07 8.25
N SER A 76 -5.26 11.08 7.35
CA SER A 76 -4.23 10.03 7.25
C SER A 76 -3.06 10.42 6.37
N ASN A 77 -3.18 11.49 5.58
CA ASN A 77 -2.24 11.87 4.52
C ASN A 77 -1.98 10.68 3.56
N SER A 78 -3.05 9.92 3.28
CA SER A 78 -3.07 8.74 2.42
C SER A 78 -4.34 8.79 1.57
N ARG A 79 -4.31 8.24 0.36
CA ARG A 79 -5.56 8.09 -0.42
C ARG A 79 -6.47 7.08 0.27
N VAL A 80 -7.72 7.45 0.51
CA VAL A 80 -8.73 6.58 1.11
C VAL A 80 -9.85 6.36 0.10
N THR A 81 -10.23 5.11 -0.09
CA THR A 81 -11.31 4.69 -0.98
C THR A 81 -12.29 3.84 -0.18
N LEU A 82 -13.57 4.18 -0.23
CA LEU A 82 -14.65 3.39 0.38
C LEU A 82 -15.28 2.51 -0.70
N ILE A 83 -15.37 1.21 -0.41
CA ILE A 83 -15.73 0.18 -1.39
C ILE A 83 -16.82 -0.70 -0.79
N LEU A 84 -17.90 -0.92 -1.53
CA LEU A 84 -18.98 -1.85 -1.16
C LEU A 84 -18.56 -3.31 -1.33
N SER A 85 -19.33 -4.22 -0.74
CA SER A 85 -19.11 -5.67 -0.81
C SER A 85 -19.12 -6.25 -2.23
N ASP A 86 -19.74 -5.57 -3.20
CA ASP A 86 -19.73 -5.90 -4.62
C ASP A 86 -18.54 -5.31 -5.40
N GLY A 87 -17.67 -4.56 -4.72
CA GLY A 87 -16.49 -3.89 -5.28
C GLY A 87 -16.76 -2.51 -5.87
N ASN A 88 -17.98 -1.99 -5.80
CA ASN A 88 -18.29 -0.65 -6.27
C ASN A 88 -17.67 0.41 -5.35
N VAL A 89 -17.04 1.41 -5.94
CA VAL A 89 -16.47 2.54 -5.20
C VAL A 89 -17.58 3.54 -4.91
N ILE A 90 -17.72 3.93 -3.65
CA ILE A 90 -18.74 4.89 -3.20
C ILE A 90 -18.15 6.22 -2.72
N GLY A 91 -16.83 6.29 -2.56
CA GLY A 91 -16.11 7.52 -2.24
C GLY A 91 -14.60 7.33 -2.40
N ASP A 92 -13.89 8.37 -2.82
CA ASP A 92 -12.43 8.33 -3.02
C ASP A 92 -11.81 9.72 -2.83
N SER A 93 -10.83 9.82 -1.93
CA SER A 93 -10.24 11.11 -1.53
C SER A 93 -9.43 11.83 -2.63
N ASP A 94 -9.13 11.15 -3.73
CA ASP A 94 -8.33 11.69 -4.84
C ASP A 94 -9.16 11.92 -6.11
N VAL A 95 -10.47 11.67 -6.08
CA VAL A 95 -11.37 11.76 -7.23
C VAL A 95 -12.56 12.64 -6.88
N ASP A 96 -12.90 13.60 -7.74
CA ASP A 96 -14.11 14.41 -7.53
C ASP A 96 -15.36 13.53 -7.47
N THR A 97 -16.28 13.84 -6.55
CA THR A 97 -17.55 13.11 -6.33
C THR A 97 -18.31 12.77 -7.61
N GLN A 98 -18.28 13.67 -8.60
CA GLN A 98 -18.98 13.51 -9.88
C GLN A 98 -18.41 12.37 -10.74
N ASN A 99 -17.14 12.04 -10.56
CA ASN A 99 -16.41 11.02 -11.31
C ASN A 99 -16.31 9.68 -10.57
N ILE A 100 -16.83 9.58 -9.33
CA ILE A 100 -16.81 8.34 -8.55
C ILE A 100 -17.56 7.22 -9.27
N ASN A 101 -18.70 7.54 -9.89
CA ASN A 101 -19.49 6.58 -10.66
C ASN A 101 -18.79 6.08 -11.94
N ASP A 102 -17.76 6.79 -12.42
CA ASP A 102 -16.98 6.41 -13.60
C ASP A 102 -15.76 5.55 -13.22
N MET A 103 -15.50 5.34 -11.94
CA MET A 103 -14.39 4.50 -11.48
C MET A 103 -14.66 3.02 -11.77
N ASP A 104 -13.59 2.31 -12.15
CA ASP A 104 -13.65 0.86 -12.30
C ASP A 104 -14.07 0.19 -10.99
N ASN A 105 -14.82 -0.91 -11.09
CA ASN A 105 -15.09 -1.76 -9.93
C ASN A 105 -13.79 -2.39 -9.39
N HIS A 106 -13.61 -2.36 -8.07
CA HIS A 106 -12.38 -2.75 -7.38
C HIS A 106 -12.39 -4.19 -6.82
N ALA A 107 -13.43 -4.99 -7.05
CA ALA A 107 -13.52 -6.38 -6.57
C ALA A 107 -12.36 -7.28 -7.06
N ASN A 108 -11.75 -6.95 -8.20
CA ASN A 108 -10.64 -7.70 -8.77
C ASN A 108 -9.25 -7.23 -8.29
N ARG A 109 -9.19 -6.23 -7.41
CA ARG A 109 -7.93 -5.76 -6.84
C ARG A 109 -7.42 -6.81 -5.83
N PRO A 110 -6.16 -7.25 -5.90
CA PRO A 110 -5.65 -8.32 -5.04
C PRO A 110 -5.74 -7.98 -3.54
N GLU A 111 -5.51 -6.71 -3.17
CA GLU A 111 -5.68 -6.22 -1.80
C GLU A 111 -7.12 -6.33 -1.30
N VAL A 112 -8.11 -6.06 -2.16
CA VAL A 112 -9.55 -6.14 -1.85
C VAL A 112 -10.00 -7.59 -1.74
N GLN A 113 -9.54 -8.46 -2.64
CA GLN A 113 -9.82 -9.90 -2.58
C GLN A 113 -9.29 -10.53 -1.29
N ASP A 114 -8.05 -10.20 -0.92
CA ASP A 114 -7.48 -10.67 0.33
C ASP A 114 -8.22 -10.11 1.55
N ALA A 115 -8.68 -8.85 1.50
CA ALA A 115 -9.49 -8.26 2.56
C ALA A 115 -10.83 -9.00 2.74
N PHE A 116 -11.55 -9.32 1.67
CA PHE A 116 -12.78 -10.11 1.76
C PHE A 116 -12.54 -11.53 2.29
N LEU A 117 -11.39 -12.15 1.98
CA LEU A 117 -11.09 -13.52 2.40
C LEU A 117 -10.52 -13.63 3.82
N LYS A 118 -9.74 -12.64 4.26
CA LYS A 118 -8.93 -12.70 5.49
C LYS A 118 -9.22 -11.55 6.48
N GLY A 119 -10.12 -10.65 6.14
CA GLY A 119 -10.39 -9.39 6.85
C GLY A 119 -9.38 -8.27 6.55
N ARG A 120 -8.28 -8.57 5.87
CA ARG A 120 -7.25 -7.60 5.46
C ARG A 120 -6.43 -8.11 4.28
N GLY A 121 -5.93 -7.18 3.46
CA GLY A 121 -5.07 -7.47 2.32
C GLY A 121 -4.18 -6.30 1.97
N TRP A 122 -3.11 -6.57 1.22
CA TRP A 122 -2.25 -5.52 0.69
C TRP A 122 -1.63 -5.96 -0.63
N SER A 123 -1.26 -4.99 -1.45
CA SER A 123 -0.60 -5.25 -2.73
C SER A 123 0.34 -4.11 -3.09
N ILE A 124 1.33 -4.41 -3.93
CA ILE A 124 2.14 -3.40 -4.62
C ILE A 124 1.78 -3.49 -6.09
N ARG A 125 1.23 -2.41 -6.64
CA ARG A 125 0.86 -2.33 -8.05
C ARG A 125 1.30 -1.01 -8.65
N TYR A 126 1.49 -1.01 -9.96
CA TYR A 126 1.77 0.22 -10.69
C TYR A 126 0.52 1.11 -10.69
N SER A 127 0.69 2.38 -10.33
CA SER A 127 -0.36 3.40 -10.44
C SER A 127 -0.29 4.07 -11.80
N ASP A 128 -1.36 3.95 -12.59
CA ASP A 128 -1.43 4.54 -13.93
C ASP A 128 -1.51 6.07 -13.91
N THR A 129 -2.00 6.65 -12.81
CA THR A 129 -2.11 8.11 -12.64
C THR A 129 -0.78 8.73 -12.25
N VAL A 130 -0.08 8.14 -11.28
CA VAL A 130 1.18 8.69 -10.73
C VAL A 130 2.42 8.10 -11.40
N LYS A 131 2.26 7.10 -12.28
CA LYS A 131 3.33 6.43 -13.05
C LYS A 131 4.45 5.85 -12.18
N GLN A 132 4.08 5.30 -11.03
CA GLN A 132 5.02 4.66 -10.09
C GLN A 132 4.36 3.48 -9.37
N GLN A 133 5.19 2.58 -8.81
CA GLN A 133 4.67 1.55 -7.90
C GLN A 133 4.16 2.19 -6.62
N GLN A 134 2.93 1.83 -6.26
CA GLN A 134 2.28 2.24 -5.02
C GLN A 134 1.88 1.00 -4.22
N MET A 135 1.84 1.17 -2.90
CA MET A 135 1.41 0.16 -1.97
C MET A 135 -0.01 0.48 -1.51
N TYR A 136 -0.86 -0.53 -1.53
CA TYR A 136 -2.26 -0.44 -1.14
C TYR A 136 -2.52 -1.39 0.01
N TYR A 137 -3.33 -0.97 0.97
CA TYR A 137 -3.78 -1.78 2.09
C TYR A 137 -5.30 -1.67 2.15
N ALA A 138 -5.96 -2.81 2.29
CA ALA A 138 -7.42 -2.91 2.43
C ALA A 138 -7.73 -3.66 3.72
N ILE A 139 -8.75 -3.19 4.42
CA ILE A 139 -9.30 -3.80 5.63
C ILE A 139 -10.81 -3.89 5.45
N LEU A 140 -11.39 -5.00 5.88
CA LEU A 140 -12.84 -5.14 5.94
C LEU A 140 -13.32 -4.40 7.20
N ASP A 141 -14.37 -3.61 7.07
CA ASP A 141 -15.02 -2.98 8.23
C ASP A 141 -15.75 -4.04 9.09
N ASN A 142 -16.21 -3.66 10.29
CA ASN A 142 -16.93 -4.60 11.15
C ASN A 142 -18.43 -4.65 10.84
N ASN A 143 -18.90 -3.77 9.95
CA ASN A 143 -20.28 -3.69 9.53
C ASN A 143 -20.61 -4.80 8.51
N ASN A 144 -21.58 -5.67 8.83
CA ASN A 144 -22.04 -6.75 7.94
C ASN A 144 -23.08 -6.27 6.91
N VAL A 145 -22.96 -5.05 6.37
CA VAL A 145 -23.97 -4.48 5.46
C VAL A 145 -23.77 -4.96 4.02
#